data_AF-A0A535N8M3-F1
#
_entry.id   AF-A0A535N8M3-F1
#
_cell.length_a   1.000
_cell.length_b   1.000
_cell.length_c   1.000
_cell.angle_alpha   90.00
_cell.angle_beta   90.00
_cell.angle_gamma   90.00
#
_symmetry.space_group_name_H-M   'P 1'
#
loop_
_entity.id
_entity.type
_entity.pdbx_description
1 polymer ?
#
loop_
_entity_poly.entity_id
_entity_poly.type
_entity_poly.pdbx_seq_one_letter_code
_entity_poly.pdbx_strand_id
1 'polypeptide(L)'
;MTELTQRPSIAETLISARLLMLQSKRLILATLERRLRKQPLESLGARVERMRVETHNAQNSYSVSLLQWGSPATPGYWPVAYGRLAEMADSLSTKLRRASADMPAAERYELAAEVEMLEGLVAQWRASIRTAIASVA
;
A
#
# COMPACT_ATOMS: atom_id res chain seq x y z
N MET A 1 -21.85 4.29 -35.75
CA MET A 1 -21.33 3.29 -34.80
C MET A 1 -21.48 3.89 -33.42
N THR A 2 -22.52 3.50 -32.71
CA THR A 2 -22.91 4.08 -31.42
C THR A 2 -22.02 3.45 -30.35
N GLU A 3 -21.09 4.22 -29.78
CA GLU A 3 -20.38 3.80 -28.56
C GLU A 3 -21.43 3.65 -27.46
N LEU A 4 -21.80 2.41 -27.17
CA LEU A 4 -22.54 2.08 -25.96
C LEU A 4 -21.58 2.35 -24.80
N THR A 5 -21.65 3.55 -24.21
CA THR A 5 -21.07 3.83 -22.90
C THR A 5 -21.70 2.85 -21.92
N GLN A 6 -21.01 1.72 -21.72
CA GLN A 6 -21.37 0.68 -20.78
C GLN A 6 -21.42 1.34 -19.40
N ARG A 7 -22.55 1.23 -18.70
CA ARG A 7 -22.64 1.73 -17.32
C ARG A 7 -21.55 1.05 -16.50
N PRO A 8 -20.82 1.80 -15.65
CA PRO A 8 -19.83 1.20 -14.79
C PRO A 8 -20.50 0.15 -13.91
N SER A 9 -19.83 -0.99 -13.77
CA SER A 9 -20.27 -2.05 -12.89
C SER A 9 -20.34 -1.56 -11.43
N ILE A 10 -21.09 -2.30 -10.60
CA ILE A 10 -21.14 -2.04 -9.15
C ILE A 10 -19.74 -2.08 -8.54
N ALA A 11 -18.90 -3.01 -9.02
CA ALA A 11 -17.50 -3.15 -8.61
C ALA A 11 -16.67 -1.90 -8.93
N GLU A 12 -16.72 -1.41 -10.16
CA GLU A 12 -16.01 -0.20 -10.58
C GLU A 12 -16.47 1.03 -9.81
N THR A 13 -17.79 1.14 -9.58
CA THR A 13 -18.38 2.21 -8.77
C THR A 13 -17.84 2.19 -7.34
N LEU A 14 -17.76 1.00 -6.73
CA LEU A 14 -17.29 0.81 -5.37
C LEU A 14 -15.78 1.10 -5.23
N ILE A 15 -14.97 0.63 -6.18
CA ILE A 15 -13.54 0.91 -6.24
C ILE A 15 -13.31 2.42 -6.38
N SER A 16 -14.05 3.08 -7.27
CA SER A 16 -13.96 4.53 -7.50
C SER A 16 -14.35 5.34 -6.25
N ALA A 17 -15.45 4.96 -5.59
CA ALA A 17 -15.88 5.61 -4.35
C ALA A 17 -14.81 5.48 -3.23
N ARG A 18 -14.18 4.32 -3.10
CA ARG A 18 -13.08 4.11 -2.14
C ARG A 18 -11.83 4.90 -2.50
N LEU A 19 -11.50 5.02 -3.79
CA LEU A 19 -10.40 5.86 -4.25
C LEU A 19 -10.64 7.34 -3.91
N LEU A 20 -11.85 7.84 -4.15
CA LEU A 20 -12.23 9.22 -3.82
C LEU A 20 -12.14 9.48 -2.30
N MET A 21 -12.59 8.53 -1.49
CA MET A 21 -12.48 8.61 -0.02
C MET A 21 -11.01 8.69 0.42
N LEU A 22 -10.14 7.86 -0.15
CA LEU A 22 -8.71 7.88 0.10
C LEU A 22 -8.08 9.23 -0.29
N GLN A 23 -8.40 9.74 -1.49
CA GLN A 23 -7.89 11.02 -1.98
C GLN A 23 -8.31 12.19 -1.09
N SER A 24 -9.58 12.21 -0.65
CA SER A 24 -10.10 13.21 0.29
C SER A 24 -9.33 13.19 1.63
N LYS A 25 -9.12 12.00 2.21
CA LYS A 25 -8.36 11.87 3.47
C LYS A 25 -6.90 12.30 3.32
N ARG A 26 -6.23 11.96 2.22
CA ARG A 26 -4.86 12.43 1.93
C ARG A 26 -4.77 13.95 1.86
N LEU A 27 -5.75 14.61 1.23
CA LEU A 27 -5.80 16.07 1.15
C LEU A 27 -5.98 16.71 2.54
N ILE A 28 -6.86 16.13 3.37
CA ILE A 28 -7.08 16.59 4.75
C ILE A 28 -5.80 16.40 5.58
N LEU A 29 -5.16 15.23 5.49
CA LEU A 29 -3.90 14.94 6.18
C LEU A 29 -2.81 15.95 5.81
N ALA A 30 -2.57 16.18 4.52
CA ALA A 30 -1.57 17.13 4.04
C ALA A 30 -1.85 18.56 4.56
N THR A 31 -3.13 18.93 4.65
CA THR A 31 -3.54 20.22 5.22
C THR A 31 -3.24 20.31 6.71
N LEU A 32 -3.54 19.26 7.49
CA LEU A 32 -3.26 19.20 8.92
C LEU A 32 -1.75 19.22 9.21
N GLU A 33 -0.96 18.44 8.46
CA GLU A 33 0.50 18.41 8.59
C GLU A 33 1.13 19.76 8.22
N ARG A 34 0.60 20.45 7.21
CA ARG A 34 1.03 21.83 6.89
C ARG A 34 0.71 22.80 8.02
N ARG A 35 -0.46 22.68 8.66
CA ARG A 35 -0.82 23.51 9.81
C ARG A 35 0.06 23.22 11.01
N LEU A 36 0.32 21.94 11.31
CA LEU A 36 1.17 21.53 12.43
C LEU A 36 2.59 22.09 12.31
N ARG A 37 3.16 22.08 11.09
CA ARG A 37 4.47 22.70 10.83
C ARG A 37 4.49 24.21 11.04
N LYS A 38 3.39 24.90 10.78
CA LYS A 38 3.29 26.36 10.96
C LYS A 38 2.99 26.76 12.40
N GLN A 39 2.20 25.97 13.11
CA GLN A 39 1.77 26.23 14.47
C GLN A 39 1.67 24.89 15.23
N PRO A 40 2.73 24.48 15.93
CA PRO A 40 2.76 23.23 16.66
C PRO A 40 1.88 23.36 17.92
N LEU A 41 0.67 22.81 17.83
CA LEU A 41 -0.25 22.64 18.96
C LEU A 41 -0.39 21.15 19.25
N GLU A 42 -0.30 20.74 20.51
CA GLU A 42 -0.38 19.32 20.89
C GLU A 42 -1.70 18.66 20.43
N SER A 43 -2.82 19.38 20.52
CA SER A 43 -4.13 18.93 20.04
C SER A 43 -4.17 18.69 18.53
N LEU A 44 -3.33 19.41 17.78
CA LEU A 44 -3.17 19.23 16.34
C LEU A 44 -2.31 18.00 16.03
N GLY A 45 -1.31 17.69 16.86
CA GLY A 45 -0.52 16.47 16.77
C GLY A 45 -1.38 15.21 16.86
N ALA A 46 -2.20 15.10 17.92
CA ALA A 46 -3.12 13.96 18.08
C ALA A 46 -4.13 13.84 16.91
N ARG A 47 -4.54 14.97 16.32
CA ARG A 47 -5.43 14.97 15.16
C ARG A 47 -4.72 14.53 13.87
N VAL A 48 -3.46 14.89 13.67
CA VAL A 48 -2.63 14.39 12.57
C VAL A 48 -2.47 12.88 12.68
N GLU A 49 -2.13 12.35 13.86
CA GLU A 49 -1.96 10.90 14.04
C GLU A 49 -3.25 10.11 13.78
N ARG A 50 -4.40 10.59 14.29
CA ARG A 50 -5.69 9.98 13.94
C ARG A 50 -5.94 9.99 12.43
N MET A 51 -5.66 11.10 11.76
CA MET A 51 -5.85 11.20 10.30
C MET A 51 -4.87 10.31 9.52
N ARG A 52 -3.65 10.07 10.02
CA ARG A 52 -2.71 9.09 9.45
C ARG A 52 -3.30 7.68 9.49
N VAL A 53 -3.83 7.27 10.65
CA VAL A 53 -4.51 5.98 10.80
C VAL A 53 -5.72 5.87 9.88
N GLU A 54 -6.58 6.90 9.82
CA GLU A 54 -7.73 6.89 8.92
C GLU A 54 -7.34 6.81 7.43
N THR A 55 -6.28 7.53 7.03
CA THR A 55 -5.75 7.49 5.66
C THR A 55 -5.18 6.11 5.33
N HIS A 56 -4.48 5.49 6.27
CA HIS A 56 -3.98 4.13 6.14
C HIS A 56 -5.14 3.13 5.98
N ASN A 57 -6.19 3.23 6.79
CA ASN A 57 -7.37 2.37 6.69
C ASN A 57 -8.12 2.53 5.36
N ALA A 58 -8.22 3.77 4.85
CA ALA A 58 -8.80 4.03 3.54
C ALA A 58 -7.95 3.47 2.40
N GLN A 59 -6.62 3.58 2.48
CA GLN A 59 -5.70 2.95 1.54
C GLN A 59 -5.89 1.45 1.54
N ASN A 60 -5.92 0.82 2.72
CA ASN A 60 -6.12 -0.61 2.88
C ASN A 60 -7.43 -1.06 2.23
N SER A 61 -8.53 -0.34 2.51
CA SER A 61 -9.86 -0.63 1.97
C SER A 61 -9.91 -0.52 0.45
N TYR A 62 -9.32 0.55 -0.12
CA TYR A 62 -9.19 0.71 -1.56
C TYR A 62 -8.39 -0.43 -2.19
N SER A 63 -7.21 -0.72 -1.64
CA SER A 63 -6.33 -1.76 -2.16
C SER A 63 -6.97 -3.15 -2.13
N VAL A 64 -7.64 -3.52 -1.04
CA VAL A 64 -8.40 -4.80 -0.97
C VAL A 64 -9.45 -4.86 -2.07
N SER A 65 -10.19 -3.77 -2.26
CA SER A 65 -11.26 -3.73 -3.27
C SER A 65 -10.73 -3.83 -4.69
N LEU A 66 -9.63 -3.14 -4.97
CA LEU A 66 -9.00 -3.15 -6.27
C LEU A 66 -8.43 -4.53 -6.61
N LEU A 67 -7.85 -5.23 -5.64
CA LEU A 67 -7.33 -6.58 -5.86
C LEU A 67 -8.44 -7.63 -5.98
N GLN A 68 -9.56 -7.44 -5.26
CA GLN A 68 -10.67 -8.39 -5.27
C GLN A 68 -11.55 -8.25 -6.52
N TRP A 69 -11.81 -7.03 -6.99
CA TRP A 69 -12.77 -6.77 -8.06
C TRP A 69 -12.23 -5.92 -9.22
N GLY A 70 -10.99 -5.43 -9.12
CA GLY A 70 -10.37 -4.65 -10.19
C GLY A 70 -9.80 -5.52 -11.30
N SER A 71 -9.38 -4.87 -12.39
CA SER A 71 -8.77 -5.52 -13.55
C SER A 71 -7.27 -5.18 -13.65
N PRO A 72 -6.40 -6.16 -13.99
CA PRO A 72 -5.00 -5.90 -14.31
C PRO A 72 -4.76 -4.92 -15.46
N ALA A 73 -5.78 -4.67 -16.29
CA ALA A 73 -5.72 -3.65 -17.34
C ALA A 73 -5.83 -2.22 -16.81
N THR A 74 -6.27 -2.03 -15.54
CA THR A 74 -6.37 -0.69 -14.94
C THR A 74 -5.02 -0.21 -14.42
N PRO A 75 -4.61 1.05 -14.69
CA PRO A 75 -3.30 1.56 -14.29
C PRO A 75 -2.97 1.43 -12.80
N GLY A 76 -3.98 1.48 -11.93
CA GLY A 76 -3.79 1.39 -10.48
C GLY A 76 -3.56 -0.03 -9.95
N TYR A 77 -3.85 -1.07 -10.74
CA TYR A 77 -3.87 -2.46 -10.26
C TYR A 77 -2.48 -2.96 -9.85
N TRP A 78 -1.52 -2.92 -10.79
CA TRP A 78 -0.17 -3.45 -10.56
C TRP A 78 0.60 -2.74 -9.45
N PRO A 79 0.60 -1.40 -9.33
CA PRO A 79 1.19 -0.72 -8.19
C PRO A 79 0.65 -1.22 -6.84
N VAL A 80 -0.66 -1.47 -6.75
CA VAL A 80 -1.29 -2.00 -5.53
C VAL A 80 -0.89 -3.46 -5.29
N ALA A 81 -0.89 -4.30 -6.32
CA ALA A 81 -0.53 -5.71 -6.21
C ALA A 81 0.93 -5.89 -5.74
N TYR A 82 1.88 -5.22 -6.39
CA TYR A 82 3.28 -5.24 -6.00
C TYR A 82 3.50 -4.67 -4.59
N GLY A 83 2.75 -3.63 -4.21
CA GLY A 83 2.78 -3.07 -2.86
C GLY A 83 2.41 -4.11 -1.80
N ARG A 84 1.34 -4.89 -2.03
CA ARG A 84 0.92 -5.95 -1.10
C ARG A 84 1.90 -7.11 -0.99
N LEU A 85 2.50 -7.52 -2.11
CA LEU A 85 3.53 -8.55 -2.11
C LEU A 85 4.74 -8.09 -1.28
N ALA A 86 5.18 -6.84 -1.48
CA ALA A 86 6.27 -6.25 -0.70
C ALA A 86 5.93 -6.18 0.80
N GLU A 87 4.75 -5.69 1.17
CA GLU A 87 4.31 -5.63 2.58
C GLU A 87 4.28 -7.01 3.25
N MET A 88 3.80 -8.03 2.52
CA MET A 88 3.71 -9.39 3.02
C MET A 88 5.09 -10.02 3.21
N ALA A 89 5.99 -9.84 2.23
CA ALA A 89 7.36 -10.33 2.33
C ALA A 89 8.14 -9.62 3.43
N ASP A 90 8.02 -8.29 3.58
CA ASP A 90 8.62 -7.54 4.69
C ASP A 90 8.15 -8.07 6.06
N SER A 91 6.85 -8.36 6.19
CA SER A 91 6.28 -8.95 7.40
C SER A 91 6.82 -10.35 7.67
N LEU A 92 6.91 -11.19 6.64
CA LEU A 92 7.45 -12.54 6.74
C LEU A 92 8.93 -12.52 7.12
N SER A 93 9.76 -11.74 6.43
CA SER A 93 11.19 -11.57 6.74
C SER A 93 11.40 -11.13 8.19
N THR A 94 10.58 -10.20 8.68
CA THR A 94 10.64 -9.74 10.08
C THR A 94 10.31 -10.87 11.06
N LYS A 95 9.30 -11.70 10.77
CA LYS A 95 8.93 -12.84 11.61
C LYS A 95 10.01 -13.92 11.59
N LEU A 96 10.57 -14.23 10.43
CA LEU A 96 11.65 -15.22 10.29
C LEU A 96 12.88 -14.79 11.08
N ARG A 97 13.30 -13.52 10.97
CA ARG A 97 14.41 -12.97 11.78
C ARG A 97 14.20 -13.07 13.29
N ARG A 98 12.96 -12.91 13.75
CA ARG A 98 12.63 -13.06 15.18
C ARG A 98 12.68 -14.51 15.61
N ALA A 99 12.14 -15.41 14.78
CA ALA A 99 12.14 -16.85 15.06
C ALA A 99 13.56 -17.45 15.02
N SER A 100 14.46 -16.91 14.18
CA SER A 100 15.82 -17.43 14.05
C SER A 100 16.71 -17.18 15.27
N ALA A 101 16.37 -16.22 16.14
CA ALA A 101 17.19 -15.88 17.30
C ALA A 101 17.47 -17.09 18.21
N ASP A 102 16.51 -18.02 18.29
CA ASP A 102 16.55 -19.18 19.19
C ASP A 102 16.97 -20.49 18.46
N MET A 103 17.35 -20.42 17.19
CA MET A 103 17.66 -21.60 16.36
C MET A 103 19.14 -22.02 16.41
N PRO A 104 19.45 -23.32 16.20
CA PRO A 104 20.81 -23.79 15.95
C PRO A 104 21.49 -23.06 14.79
N ALA A 105 22.82 -22.98 14.80
CA ALA A 105 23.58 -22.19 13.82
C ALA A 105 23.30 -22.62 12.36
N ALA A 106 23.20 -23.92 12.08
CA ALA A 106 22.92 -24.43 10.72
C ALA A 106 21.56 -23.95 10.19
N GLU A 107 20.50 -24.09 11.00
CA GLU A 107 19.15 -23.63 10.66
C GLU A 107 19.08 -22.10 10.51
N ARG A 108 19.84 -21.35 11.33
CA ARG A 108 19.95 -19.89 11.19
C ARG A 108 20.56 -19.47 9.85
N TYR A 109 21.54 -20.22 9.34
CA TYR A 109 22.16 -19.92 8.04
C TYR A 109 21.18 -20.16 6.88
N GLU A 110 20.45 -21.27 6.90
CA GLU A 110 19.42 -21.57 5.89
C GLU A 110 18.33 -20.48 5.89
N LEU A 111 17.83 -20.11 7.06
CA LEU A 111 16.81 -19.07 7.18
C LEU A 111 17.32 -17.68 6.76
N ALA A 112 18.61 -17.40 6.97
CA ALA A 112 19.21 -16.14 6.52
C ALA A 112 19.16 -16.00 5.00
N ALA A 113 19.40 -17.10 4.26
CA ALA A 113 19.30 -17.11 2.80
C ALA A 113 17.86 -16.90 2.33
N GLU A 114 16.87 -17.49 3.01
CA GLU A 114 15.45 -17.26 2.70
C GLU A 114 15.03 -15.80 2.95
N VAL A 115 15.48 -15.21 4.06
CA VAL A 115 15.25 -13.80 4.38
C VAL A 115 15.88 -12.89 3.33
N GLU A 116 17.11 -13.17 2.91
CA GLU A 116 17.80 -12.41 1.86
C GLU A 116 17.04 -12.49 0.53
N MET A 117 16.57 -13.68 0.14
CA MET A 117 15.75 -13.86 -1.05
C MET A 117 14.45 -13.02 -0.99
N LEU A 118 13.76 -13.03 0.15
CA LEU A 118 12.55 -12.22 0.35
C LEU A 118 12.85 -10.72 0.24
N GLU A 119 13.96 -10.25 0.79
CA GLU A 119 14.38 -8.85 0.66
C GLU A 119 14.72 -8.47 -0.79
N GLY A 120 15.32 -9.40 -1.54
CA GLY A 120 15.53 -9.26 -2.98
C GLY A 120 14.21 -9.09 -3.75
N LEU A 121 13.20 -9.89 -3.43
CA LEU A 121 11.86 -9.78 -4.03
C LEU A 121 11.17 -8.47 -3.67
N VAL A 122 11.27 -8.01 -2.42
CA VAL A 122 10.76 -6.70 -1.98
C VAL A 122 11.39 -5.57 -2.80
N ALA A 123 12.71 -5.60 -2.99
CA ALA A 123 13.41 -4.59 -3.78
C ALA A 123 12.94 -4.59 -5.24
N GLN A 124 12.76 -5.77 -5.84
CA GLN A 124 12.26 -5.95 -7.20
C GLN A 124 10.83 -5.41 -7.34
N TRP A 125 9.90 -5.80 -6.47
CA TRP A 125 8.52 -5.31 -6.53
C TRP A 125 8.43 -3.81 -6.31
N ARG A 126 9.22 -3.23 -5.39
CA ARG A 126 9.31 -1.77 -5.23
C ARG A 126 9.85 -1.07 -6.49
N ALA A 127 10.77 -1.70 -7.22
CA ALA A 127 11.20 -1.21 -8.53
C ALA A 127 10.08 -1.29 -9.57
N SER A 128 9.35 -2.41 -9.64
CA SER A 128 8.20 -2.58 -10.53
C SER A 128 7.10 -1.54 -10.27
N ILE A 129 6.86 -1.15 -9.01
CA ILE A 129 5.93 -0.07 -8.68
C ILE A 129 6.37 1.25 -9.33
N ARG A 130 7.66 1.63 -9.20
CA ARG A 130 8.18 2.86 -9.80
C ARG A 130 8.01 2.85 -11.32
N THR A 131 8.31 1.72 -11.97
CA THR A 131 8.14 1.56 -13.41
C THR A 131 6.66 1.65 -13.83
N ALA A 132 5.77 0.98 -13.10
CA ALA A 132 4.34 0.98 -13.40
C ALA A 132 3.69 2.37 -13.21
N ILE A 133 4.18 3.17 -12.26
CA ILE A 133 3.73 4.55 -12.09
C ILE A 133 4.28 5.44 -13.22
N ALA A 134 5.56 5.29 -13.55
CA ALA A 134 6.21 6.08 -14.60
C ALA A 134 5.64 5.81 -16.00
N SER A 135 5.11 4.61 -16.28
CA SER A 135 4.48 4.30 -17.56
C SER A 135 3.11 4.95 -17.78
N VAL A 136 2.54 5.57 -16.75
CA VAL A 136 1.20 6.18 -16.76
C VAL A 136 1.26 7.71 -16.67
N ALA A 137 2.42 8.27 -16.30
CA ALA A 137 2.67 9.71 -16.15
C ALA A 137 3.16 10.34 -17.45
#